data_AF-A0A7X0RRR2-F1
#
_entry.id   AF-A0A7X0RRR2-F1
#
_cell.length_a   1.000
_cell.length_b   1.000
_cell.length_c   1.000
_cell.angle_alpha   90.00
_cell.angle_beta   90.00
_cell.angle_gamma   90.00
#
_symmetry.space_group_name_H-M   'P 1'
#
loop_
_entity.id
_entity.type
_entity.pdbx_description
1 polymer ?
#
loop_
_entity_poly.entity_id
_entity_poly.type
_entity_poly.pdbx_seq_one_letter_code
_entity_poly.pdbx_strand_id
1 'polypeptide(L)'
;MLHRFKLPSHRPKRAIQILSALLVCCLLGGIWTPPSLASGSDWTVYAVRDQYQPAKFEPAKGAYLGAYVLQDEFIEASMTKFNELTQKKHMSFFKYVGYGRPFPTDWVEDVKAAGAVPHIAFEPNAGLDVIKDNEYLRKFARQANEAGVPIFLRFASEMNGTWTEYSGKSEQYVAKWRLVHRVFAQEAPNVAMVWTVFSFPESTMASFYPGDGYVDWVGVNIYNVVYHNDNRYDRGDNEDPLKLLDYVYNTYSGSKPIQISEYGATHYTITDKSYHVDFAQNKIKRLYDNLPSLYPRVKSIYYFDVNNVLNAPETRKINDYSITDNAQLLAAYRKTIKNPHYLTGIQETATKPRKETFSARGIHFESGNQLYTDVGFFSEQLGLKVTIKGRTATVSNGTRAKVFNLVKRRVSKGFNGEIRTLQGLPLRAVSDYFGYGFASDAKTKAIWITKK
;
A
#
# COMPACT_ATOMS: atom_id res chain seq x y z
N MET A 1 22.55 8.48 8.81
CA MET A 1 22.69 8.93 10.22
C MET A 1 21.36 8.64 10.92
N LEU A 2 21.27 7.52 11.61
CA LEU A 2 20.02 6.92 12.12
C LEU A 2 20.15 6.77 13.65
N HIS A 3 19.14 7.22 14.39
CA HIS A 3 19.18 7.41 15.84
C HIS A 3 18.95 6.13 16.67
N ARG A 4 19.44 6.19 17.91
CA ARG A 4 19.50 5.13 18.93
C ARG A 4 18.12 4.83 19.52
N PHE A 5 17.78 3.55 19.63
CA PHE A 5 16.64 3.03 20.40
C PHE A 5 16.94 2.99 21.90
N LYS A 6 15.94 3.30 22.75
CA LYS A 6 15.83 2.77 24.12
C LYS A 6 14.64 1.83 24.14
N LEU A 7 14.87 0.56 24.47
CA LEU A 7 13.82 -0.42 24.72
C LEU A 7 13.22 -0.23 26.13
N PRO A 8 11.94 -0.60 26.35
CA PRO A 8 11.32 -0.57 27.66
C PRO A 8 11.86 -1.69 28.57
N SER A 9 12.12 -1.33 29.83
CA SER A 9 12.60 -2.21 30.89
C SER A 9 11.62 -3.34 31.23
N HIS A 10 12.12 -4.57 31.29
CA HIS A 10 11.43 -5.76 31.78
C HIS A 10 10.92 -5.60 33.23
N ARG A 11 9.71 -6.08 33.50
CA ARG A 11 9.31 -6.60 34.82
C ARG A 11 9.06 -8.10 34.70
N PRO A 12 9.54 -8.93 35.65
CA PRO A 12 9.40 -10.38 35.55
C PRO A 12 8.00 -10.81 36.00
N LYS A 13 7.40 -11.79 35.32
CA LYS A 13 6.28 -12.56 35.88
C LYS A 13 6.71 -14.02 36.05
N ARG A 14 6.44 -14.49 37.26
CA ARG A 14 6.83 -15.77 37.87
C ARG A 14 6.37 -16.97 37.04
N ALA A 15 7.23 -17.97 37.00
CA ALA A 15 6.92 -19.33 36.56
C ALA A 15 5.85 -19.95 37.48
N ILE A 16 4.82 -20.55 36.88
CA ILE A 16 3.99 -21.57 37.52
C ILE A 16 3.90 -22.72 36.52
N GLN A 17 4.58 -23.82 36.83
CA GLN A 17 4.34 -25.14 36.25
C GLN A 17 3.00 -25.66 36.81
N ILE A 18 2.07 -26.09 35.95
CA ILE A 18 1.10 -27.13 36.33
C ILE A 18 0.94 -28.11 35.17
N LEU A 19 1.09 -29.38 35.53
CA LEU A 19 0.99 -30.58 34.72
C LEU A 19 -0.37 -30.78 34.04
N SER A 20 -0.29 -31.54 32.96
CA SER A 20 -1.30 -32.37 32.32
C SER A 20 -2.37 -32.95 33.25
N ALA A 21 -3.64 -32.76 32.91
CA ALA A 21 -4.72 -33.70 33.23
C ALA A 21 -5.83 -33.58 32.18
N LEU A 22 -6.00 -34.66 31.41
CA LEU A 22 -7.17 -34.92 30.59
C LEU A 22 -8.32 -35.43 31.48
N LEU A 23 -9.54 -35.15 31.01
CA LEU A 23 -10.80 -35.85 31.21
C LEU A 23 -11.80 -35.36 32.29
N VAL A 24 -13.05 -35.27 31.81
CA VAL A 24 -14.35 -35.22 32.50
C VAL A 24 -14.85 -33.83 32.95
N CYS A 25 -15.57 -33.15 32.04
CA CYS A 25 -16.91 -32.63 32.31
C CYS A 25 -17.54 -32.08 31.02
N CYS A 26 -18.16 -32.98 30.24
CA CYS A 26 -19.34 -32.62 29.45
C CYS A 26 -20.52 -33.21 30.20
N LEU A 27 -21.44 -32.37 30.68
CA LEU A 27 -22.88 -32.60 30.69
C LEU A 27 -23.55 -31.28 31.09
N LEU A 28 -24.41 -30.78 30.18
CA LEU A 28 -25.26 -29.59 30.23
C LEU A 28 -24.64 -28.26 29.74
N GLY A 29 -24.94 -27.91 28.49
CA GLY A 29 -25.09 -26.52 28.07
C GLY A 29 -24.13 -26.02 26.98
N GLY A 30 -24.38 -26.41 25.72
CA GLY A 30 -23.93 -25.67 24.53
C GLY A 30 -22.45 -25.83 24.17
N ILE A 31 -22.17 -26.62 23.13
CA ILE A 31 -20.90 -26.56 22.42
C ILE A 31 -20.79 -25.16 21.82
N TRP A 32 -20.07 -24.25 22.48
CA TRP A 32 -19.59 -23.03 21.84
C TRP A 32 -18.54 -23.45 20.82
N THR A 33 -19.01 -23.76 19.61
CA THR A 33 -18.13 -23.80 18.45
C THR A 33 -17.69 -22.35 18.21
N PRO A 34 -16.40 -21.99 18.36
CA PRO A 34 -15.96 -20.69 17.90
C PRO A 34 -16.33 -20.60 16.42
N PRO A 35 -16.95 -19.50 15.95
CA PRO A 35 -17.29 -19.37 14.55
C PRO A 35 -16.03 -19.63 13.73
N SER A 36 -16.07 -20.68 12.91
CA SER A 36 -14.95 -21.06 12.07
C SER A 36 -14.51 -19.85 11.26
N LEU A 37 -13.20 -19.63 11.19
CA LEU A 37 -12.63 -18.64 10.29
C LEU A 37 -13.02 -19.08 8.88
N ALA A 38 -13.97 -18.39 8.25
CA ALA A 38 -14.25 -18.67 6.84
C ALA A 38 -13.07 -18.15 6.03
N SER A 39 -12.66 -18.88 5.00
CA SER A 39 -11.82 -18.30 3.97
C SER A 39 -12.58 -17.10 3.39
N GLY A 40 -11.91 -15.94 3.36
CA GLY A 40 -12.37 -14.85 2.50
C GLY A 40 -12.47 -15.37 1.07
N SER A 41 -13.36 -14.79 0.28
CA SER A 41 -13.48 -15.22 -1.11
C SER A 41 -12.42 -14.59 -2.00
N ASP A 42 -11.93 -15.34 -2.98
CA ASP A 42 -10.94 -14.89 -3.95
C ASP A 42 -11.54 -14.06 -5.11
N TRP A 43 -12.85 -13.81 -5.08
CA TRP A 43 -13.54 -12.96 -6.05
C TRP A 43 -12.93 -11.55 -6.11
N THR A 44 -12.78 -11.03 -7.33
CA THR A 44 -12.57 -9.60 -7.59
C THR A 44 -13.88 -9.00 -8.06
N VAL A 45 -14.34 -7.95 -7.38
CA VAL A 45 -15.51 -7.20 -7.82
C VAL A 45 -15.03 -5.90 -8.45
N TYR A 46 -15.33 -5.71 -9.72
CA TYR A 46 -15.02 -4.52 -10.49
C TYR A 46 -16.23 -3.58 -10.53
N ALA A 47 -15.97 -2.29 -10.40
CA ALA A 47 -16.96 -1.23 -10.58
C ALA A 47 -16.41 -0.19 -11.56
N VAL A 48 -17.28 0.41 -12.36
CA VAL A 48 -16.90 1.37 -13.39
C VAL A 48 -17.59 2.71 -13.13
N ARG A 49 -16.82 3.81 -13.17
CA ARG A 49 -17.35 5.16 -13.02
C ARG A 49 -17.00 6.01 -14.23
N ASP A 50 -17.95 6.77 -14.75
CA ASP A 50 -17.78 7.53 -15.99
C ASP A 50 -17.20 8.95 -15.79
N GLN A 51 -17.17 9.44 -14.54
CA GLN A 51 -16.76 10.81 -14.20
C GLN A 51 -15.61 10.82 -13.20
N TYR A 52 -14.64 9.93 -13.37
CA TYR A 52 -13.44 9.94 -12.55
C TYR A 52 -12.51 11.08 -12.98
N GLN A 53 -12.15 11.94 -12.04
CA GLN A 53 -11.18 13.02 -12.26
C GLN A 53 -9.77 12.48 -11.98
N PRO A 54 -8.87 12.42 -12.98
CA PRO A 54 -7.50 11.96 -12.77
C PRO A 54 -6.71 12.90 -11.84
N ALA A 55 -5.87 12.32 -10.98
CA ALA A 55 -4.93 13.07 -10.17
C ALA A 55 -3.72 13.52 -11.00
N LYS A 56 -2.92 14.44 -10.45
CA LYS A 56 -1.71 14.94 -11.10
C LYS A 56 -0.76 13.78 -11.48
N PHE A 57 -0.29 13.79 -12.73
CA PHE A 57 0.59 12.75 -13.31
C PHE A 57 -0.02 11.35 -13.43
N GLU A 58 -1.32 11.19 -13.21
CA GLU A 58 -1.96 9.88 -13.27
C GLU A 58 -2.11 9.35 -14.72
N PRO A 59 -1.48 8.21 -15.06
CA PRO A 59 -1.60 7.62 -16.38
C PRO A 59 -3.00 7.06 -16.58
N ALA A 60 -3.48 7.10 -17.83
CA ALA A 60 -4.77 6.52 -18.20
C ALA A 60 -4.82 4.99 -18.03
N LYS A 61 -3.72 4.33 -18.38
CA LYS A 61 -3.55 2.89 -18.30
C LYS A 61 -2.11 2.59 -17.88
N GLY A 62 -1.90 1.44 -17.28
CA GLY A 62 -0.57 1.04 -16.81
C GLY A 62 -0.22 1.64 -15.45
N ALA A 63 0.94 1.22 -14.96
CA ALA A 63 1.56 1.71 -13.75
C ALA A 63 3.00 2.10 -14.05
N TYR A 64 3.46 3.22 -13.51
CA TYR A 64 4.85 3.60 -13.62
C TYR A 64 5.76 2.64 -12.85
N LEU A 65 6.86 2.27 -13.48
CA LEU A 65 7.90 1.47 -12.87
C LEU A 65 8.93 2.39 -12.22
N GLY A 66 9.20 2.22 -10.94
CA GLY A 66 10.24 2.96 -10.24
C GLY A 66 11.13 2.07 -9.39
N ALA A 67 12.20 2.65 -8.84
CA ALA A 67 13.10 1.95 -7.94
C ALA A 67 13.80 2.88 -6.94
N TYR A 68 14.27 2.32 -5.85
CA TYR A 68 15.33 2.90 -5.03
C TYR A 68 16.55 2.03 -5.13
N VAL A 69 17.69 2.64 -5.46
CA VAL A 69 18.93 1.93 -5.80
C VAL A 69 20.15 2.53 -5.10
N LEU A 70 19.96 3.55 -4.26
CA LEU A 70 21.08 4.34 -3.70
C LEU A 70 21.86 3.62 -2.61
N GLN A 71 21.48 2.39 -2.26
CA GLN A 71 22.12 1.52 -1.28
C GLN A 71 22.35 0.11 -1.85
N ASP A 72 22.54 0.05 -3.17
CA ASP A 72 23.06 -1.10 -3.86
C ASP A 72 24.52 -0.85 -4.24
N GLU A 73 25.43 -1.52 -3.51
CA GLU A 73 26.87 -1.44 -3.71
C GLU A 73 27.32 -2.08 -5.03
N PHE A 74 26.59 -3.07 -5.54
CA PHE A 74 26.96 -3.80 -6.75
C PHE A 74 26.88 -2.92 -8.00
N ILE A 75 26.00 -1.92 -7.97
CA ILE A 75 25.83 -0.95 -9.06
C ILE A 75 26.35 0.45 -8.70
N GLU A 76 27.01 0.61 -7.55
CA GLU A 76 27.54 1.89 -7.06
C GLU A 76 26.46 2.99 -7.06
N ALA A 77 25.24 2.66 -6.62
CA ALA A 77 24.08 3.56 -6.65
C ALA A 77 23.67 4.10 -8.04
N SER A 78 24.16 3.50 -9.14
CA SER A 78 23.92 3.98 -10.50
C SER A 78 22.55 3.56 -11.04
N MET A 79 21.68 4.55 -11.22
CA MET A 79 20.37 4.41 -11.87
C MET A 79 20.47 3.92 -13.32
N THR A 80 21.49 4.38 -14.05
CA THR A 80 21.77 3.93 -15.42
C THR A 80 22.17 2.45 -15.42
N LYS A 81 23.06 2.06 -14.50
CA LYS A 81 23.48 0.65 -14.39
C LYS A 81 22.32 -0.25 -13.99
N PHE A 82 21.45 0.21 -13.10
CA PHE A 82 20.22 -0.51 -12.76
C PHE A 82 19.33 -0.72 -13.99
N ASN A 83 19.12 0.31 -14.82
CA ASN A 83 18.33 0.20 -16.05
C ASN A 83 18.97 -0.76 -17.08
N GLU A 84 20.30 -0.75 -17.22
CA GLU A 84 21.04 -1.71 -18.07
C GLU A 84 20.85 -3.14 -17.57
N LEU A 85 21.08 -3.36 -16.26
CA LEU A 85 20.97 -4.66 -15.64
C LEU A 85 19.52 -5.14 -15.60
N THR A 86 18.51 -4.29 -15.49
CA THR A 86 17.11 -4.73 -15.52
C THR A 86 16.54 -4.78 -16.94
N GLN A 87 17.31 -4.36 -17.94
CA GLN A 87 16.93 -4.30 -19.36
C GLN A 87 15.63 -3.52 -19.62
N LYS A 88 15.31 -2.58 -18.73
CA LYS A 88 14.13 -1.72 -18.84
C LYS A 88 14.38 -0.41 -18.09
N LYS A 89 13.99 0.70 -18.72
CA LYS A 89 14.03 2.01 -18.07
C LYS A 89 12.99 2.08 -16.96
N HIS A 90 13.38 2.64 -15.82
CA HIS A 90 12.46 3.01 -14.74
C HIS A 90 12.04 4.46 -14.93
N MET A 91 10.73 4.71 -14.82
CA MET A 91 10.12 6.03 -14.94
C MET A 91 10.60 6.97 -13.84
N SER A 92 10.83 6.45 -12.63
CA SER A 92 11.22 7.26 -11.49
C SER A 92 12.18 6.53 -10.58
N PHE A 93 13.07 7.29 -9.96
CA PHE A 93 13.89 6.84 -8.85
C PHE A 93 13.60 7.69 -7.63
N PHE A 94 13.72 7.10 -6.45
CA PHE A 94 13.49 7.84 -5.21
C PHE A 94 14.71 7.99 -4.31
N LYS A 95 14.68 9.03 -3.45
CA LYS A 95 15.70 9.31 -2.44
C LYS A 95 15.08 9.83 -1.16
N TYR A 96 15.62 9.42 -0.01
CA TYR A 96 15.29 10.02 1.28
C TYR A 96 16.02 11.35 1.47
N VAL A 97 15.27 12.38 1.87
CA VAL A 97 15.77 13.71 2.21
C VAL A 97 15.21 14.08 3.57
N GLY A 98 16.08 14.27 4.56
CA GLY A 98 15.64 14.74 5.86
C GLY A 98 15.17 16.19 5.81
N TYR A 99 14.07 16.52 6.49
CA TYR A 99 13.61 17.89 6.68
C TYR A 99 14.71 18.75 7.32
N GLY A 100 14.91 19.96 6.80
CA GLY A 100 16.02 20.85 7.15
C GLY A 100 17.26 20.69 6.26
N ARG A 101 17.32 19.68 5.38
CA ARG A 101 18.38 19.54 4.36
C ARG A 101 18.04 20.33 3.08
N PRO A 102 19.06 20.80 2.32
CA PRO A 102 18.83 21.45 1.03
C PRO A 102 18.06 20.54 0.05
N PHE A 103 17.42 21.16 -0.95
CA PHE A 103 16.89 20.42 -2.10
C PHE A 103 18.03 19.62 -2.78
N PRO A 104 17.82 18.34 -3.13
CA PRO A 104 18.89 17.48 -3.63
C PRO A 104 19.16 17.71 -5.13
N THR A 105 19.58 18.92 -5.51
CA THR A 105 19.74 19.36 -6.91
C THR A 105 20.55 18.37 -7.75
N ASP A 106 21.76 18.00 -7.31
CA ASP A 106 22.66 17.15 -8.10
C ASP A 106 22.01 15.78 -8.40
N TRP A 107 21.39 15.17 -7.40
CA TRP A 107 20.68 13.91 -7.58
C TRP A 107 19.45 14.04 -8.50
N VAL A 108 18.75 15.18 -8.45
CA VAL A 108 17.63 15.45 -9.38
C VAL A 108 18.14 15.56 -10.82
N GLU A 109 19.30 16.19 -11.04
CA GLU A 109 19.93 16.23 -12.36
C GLU A 109 20.40 14.84 -12.82
N ASP A 110 20.92 13.99 -11.92
CA ASP A 110 21.26 12.59 -12.25
C ASP A 110 20.01 11.79 -12.66
N VAL A 111 18.89 11.97 -11.96
CA VAL A 111 17.60 11.34 -12.30
C VAL A 111 17.13 11.78 -13.69
N LYS A 112 17.27 13.08 -14.00
CA LYS A 112 16.94 13.64 -15.32
C LYS A 112 17.84 13.08 -16.40
N ALA A 113 19.15 12.95 -16.15
CA ALA A 113 20.11 12.36 -17.07
C ALA A 113 19.79 10.87 -17.36
N ALA A 114 19.23 10.15 -16.39
CA ALA A 114 18.70 8.80 -16.59
C ALA A 114 17.38 8.74 -17.38
N GLY A 115 16.78 9.89 -17.72
CA GLY A 115 15.49 10.00 -18.40
C GLY A 115 14.29 9.68 -17.50
N ALA A 116 14.46 9.83 -16.19
CA ALA A 116 13.47 9.54 -15.17
C ALA A 116 12.99 10.83 -14.47
N VAL A 117 12.02 10.70 -13.57
CA VAL A 117 11.53 11.81 -12.74
C VAL A 117 11.79 11.56 -11.25
N PRO A 118 12.04 12.59 -10.42
CA PRO A 118 12.34 12.40 -9.02
C PRO A 118 11.12 12.01 -8.17
N HIS A 119 11.30 11.02 -7.30
CA HIS A 119 10.46 10.80 -6.14
C HIS A 119 11.25 11.15 -4.87
N ILE A 120 10.85 12.20 -4.15
CA ILE A 120 11.56 12.68 -2.97
C ILE A 120 10.79 12.23 -1.72
N ALA A 121 11.40 11.36 -0.92
CA ALA A 121 10.88 10.97 0.39
C ALA A 121 11.37 11.99 1.45
N PHE A 122 10.53 12.97 1.75
CA PHE A 122 10.86 14.13 2.57
C PHE A 122 10.45 13.91 4.03
N GLU A 123 11.43 13.59 4.88
CA GLU A 123 11.18 13.02 6.21
C GLU A 123 11.52 13.99 7.35
N PRO A 124 10.53 14.43 8.15
CA PRO A 124 10.76 15.25 9.35
C PRO A 124 11.26 14.39 10.51
N ASN A 125 12.48 13.86 10.37
CA ASN A 125 13.11 12.93 11.32
C ASN A 125 13.25 13.48 12.75
N ALA A 126 13.18 14.81 12.92
CA ALA A 126 13.22 15.48 14.24
C ALA A 126 11.81 15.75 14.81
N GLY A 127 10.75 15.19 14.21
CA GLY A 127 9.35 15.39 14.60
C GLY A 127 8.67 16.55 13.88
N LEU A 128 7.39 16.77 14.18
CA LEU A 128 6.53 17.68 13.41
C LEU A 128 6.72 19.18 13.73
N ASP A 129 7.33 19.52 14.86
CA ASP A 129 7.43 20.90 15.34
C ASP A 129 8.35 21.78 14.49
N VAL A 130 9.33 21.16 13.82
CA VAL A 130 10.28 21.84 12.93
C VAL A 130 9.62 22.33 11.65
N ILE A 131 8.45 21.79 11.29
CA ILE A 131 7.76 22.10 10.03
C ILE A 131 7.04 23.43 10.18
N LYS A 132 7.50 24.43 9.44
CA LYS A 132 6.94 25.78 9.41
C LYS A 132 6.86 26.27 7.97
N ASP A 133 5.88 27.13 7.70
CA ASP A 133 5.84 27.90 6.48
C ASP A 133 6.89 29.02 6.62
N ASN A 134 8.12 28.70 6.22
CA ASN A 134 9.28 29.56 6.35
C ASN A 134 10.07 29.56 5.05
N GLU A 135 11.09 30.43 4.99
CA GLU A 135 11.91 30.58 3.79
C GLU A 135 12.62 29.28 3.39
N TYR A 136 13.00 28.43 4.34
CA TYR A 136 13.55 27.12 4.03
C TYR A 136 12.57 26.26 3.21
N LEU A 137 11.34 26.07 3.69
CA LEU A 137 10.34 25.23 3.02
C LEU A 137 9.93 25.83 1.67
N ARG A 138 9.75 27.17 1.60
CA ARG A 138 9.41 27.85 0.35
C ARG A 138 10.54 27.77 -0.67
N LYS A 139 11.79 27.97 -0.26
CA LYS A 139 12.96 27.80 -1.13
C LYS A 139 13.07 26.36 -1.64
N PHE A 140 12.89 25.37 -0.76
CA PHE A 140 12.90 23.96 -1.17
C PHE A 140 11.82 23.68 -2.24
N ALA A 141 10.60 24.21 -2.06
CA ALA A 141 9.52 24.08 -3.02
C ALA A 141 9.85 24.81 -4.35
N ARG A 142 10.36 26.05 -4.33
CA ARG A 142 10.77 26.75 -5.55
C ARG A 142 11.86 26.01 -6.32
N GLN A 143 12.85 25.43 -5.63
CA GLN A 143 13.87 24.60 -6.27
C GLN A 143 13.28 23.33 -6.91
N ALA A 144 12.26 22.74 -6.27
CA ALA A 144 11.50 21.64 -6.87
C ALA A 144 10.77 22.06 -8.15
N ASN A 145 10.26 23.29 -8.21
CA ASN A 145 9.66 23.85 -9.43
C ASN A 145 10.68 24.15 -10.52
N GLU A 146 11.79 24.78 -10.15
CA GLU A 146 12.91 25.14 -11.03
C GLU A 146 13.57 23.91 -11.66
N ALA A 147 13.46 22.73 -11.04
CA ALA A 147 13.94 21.47 -11.62
C ALA A 147 13.31 21.15 -12.99
N GLY A 148 12.14 21.71 -13.29
CA GLY A 148 11.51 21.69 -14.62
C GLY A 148 10.94 20.33 -15.05
N VAL A 149 10.84 19.38 -14.12
CA VAL A 149 10.27 18.04 -14.36
C VAL A 149 9.17 17.73 -13.34
N PRO A 150 8.25 16.80 -13.63
CA PRO A 150 7.34 16.24 -12.64
C PRO A 150 8.12 15.72 -11.42
N ILE A 151 7.59 15.92 -10.21
CA ILE A 151 8.19 15.35 -8.98
C ILE A 151 7.08 14.71 -8.15
N PHE A 152 7.35 13.53 -7.61
CA PHE A 152 6.52 12.92 -6.57
C PHE A 152 7.15 13.25 -5.20
N LEU A 153 6.44 13.99 -4.35
CA LEU A 153 6.90 14.30 -3.00
C LEU A 153 6.15 13.43 -1.99
N ARG A 154 6.85 12.46 -1.40
CA ARG A 154 6.34 11.64 -0.31
C ARG A 154 6.78 12.25 1.00
N PHE A 155 5.88 12.97 1.66
CA PHE A 155 6.19 13.69 2.89
C PHE A 155 5.81 12.87 4.13
N ALA A 156 6.69 12.76 5.11
CA ALA A 156 6.42 12.15 6.43
C ALA A 156 5.69 10.80 6.34
N SER A 157 6.33 9.82 5.72
CA SER A 157 5.71 8.53 5.39
C SER A 157 5.61 7.58 6.59
N GLU A 158 4.79 6.53 6.51
CA GLU A 158 4.67 5.47 7.54
C GLU A 158 4.23 5.95 8.94
N MET A 159 3.55 7.10 8.98
CA MET A 159 3.02 7.72 10.20
C MET A 159 2.09 6.81 11.02
N ASN A 160 1.48 5.80 10.37
CA ASN A 160 0.51 4.90 10.97
C ASN A 160 1.15 3.86 11.92
N GLY A 161 2.47 3.71 11.90
CA GLY A 161 3.22 2.84 12.81
C GLY A 161 3.54 3.47 14.17
N THR A 162 4.59 2.96 14.81
CA THR A 162 5.11 3.43 16.12
C THR A 162 6.59 3.85 16.07
N TRP A 163 7.21 3.85 14.89
CA TRP A 163 8.66 3.99 14.70
C TRP A 163 9.11 5.35 14.17
N THR A 164 8.18 6.28 13.95
CA THR A 164 8.49 7.64 13.50
C THR A 164 8.23 8.64 14.61
N GLU A 165 8.95 9.77 14.63
CA GLU A 165 8.74 10.84 15.64
C GLU A 165 7.36 11.51 15.58
N TYR A 166 6.61 11.25 14.50
CA TYR A 166 5.27 11.74 14.24
C TYR A 166 4.18 10.67 14.40
N SER A 167 4.55 9.43 14.74
CA SER A 167 3.61 8.39 15.12
C SER A 167 2.78 8.81 16.34
N GLY A 168 1.50 8.46 16.35
CA GLY A 168 0.56 8.83 17.42
C GLY A 168 0.14 10.32 17.47
N LYS A 169 0.61 11.18 16.55
CA LYS A 169 0.33 12.62 16.53
C LYS A 169 -0.57 13.03 15.35
N SER A 170 -1.66 12.31 15.14
CA SER A 170 -2.49 12.41 13.92
C SER A 170 -3.04 13.80 13.63
N GLU A 171 -3.56 14.51 14.64
CA GLU A 171 -4.07 15.88 14.46
C GLU A 171 -2.96 16.86 14.01
N GLN A 172 -1.80 16.81 14.69
CA GLN A 172 -0.65 17.62 14.34
C GLN A 172 -0.12 17.26 12.94
N TYR A 173 -0.10 15.96 12.62
CA TYR A 173 0.31 15.46 11.31
C TYR A 173 -0.57 16.04 10.21
N VAL A 174 -1.89 15.95 10.35
CA VAL A 174 -2.84 16.50 9.36
C VAL A 174 -2.65 18.01 9.21
N ALA A 175 -2.45 18.74 10.30
CA ALA A 175 -2.19 20.18 10.24
C ALA A 175 -0.88 20.51 9.47
N LYS A 176 0.21 19.78 9.73
CA LYS A 176 1.49 19.99 9.05
C LYS A 176 1.47 19.52 7.60
N TRP A 177 0.78 18.42 7.30
CA TRP A 177 0.56 17.97 5.92
C TRP A 177 -0.11 19.07 5.09
N ARG A 178 -1.22 19.62 5.58
CA ARG A 178 -1.96 20.69 4.88
C ARG A 178 -1.12 21.95 4.70
N LEU A 179 -0.25 22.27 5.66
CA LEU A 179 0.73 23.35 5.53
C LEU A 179 1.71 23.10 4.39
N VAL A 180 2.36 21.92 4.36
CA VAL A 180 3.32 21.57 3.30
C VAL A 180 2.64 21.54 1.94
N HIS A 181 1.45 20.92 1.84
CA HIS A 181 0.65 20.92 0.62
C HIS A 181 0.37 22.33 0.11
N ARG A 182 -0.03 23.26 0.99
CA ARG A 182 -0.29 24.65 0.59
C ARG A 182 0.96 25.34 0.03
N VAL A 183 2.13 25.16 0.67
CA VAL A 183 3.39 25.75 0.18
C VAL A 183 3.74 25.20 -1.19
N PHE A 184 3.69 23.88 -1.38
CA PHE A 184 3.98 23.26 -2.67
C PHE A 184 2.96 23.59 -3.75
N ALA A 185 1.67 23.73 -3.42
CA ALA A 185 0.65 24.18 -4.37
C ALA A 185 0.90 25.61 -4.86
N GLN A 186 1.50 26.48 -4.04
CA GLN A 186 1.85 27.86 -4.39
C GLN A 186 3.15 27.96 -5.18
N GLU A 187 4.19 27.28 -4.72
CA GLU A 187 5.57 27.46 -5.21
C GLU A 187 5.96 26.43 -6.28
N ALA A 188 5.31 25.25 -6.30
CA ALA A 188 5.74 24.08 -7.07
C ALA A 188 4.56 23.28 -7.65
N PRO A 189 3.79 23.85 -8.59
CA PRO A 189 2.67 23.17 -9.23
C PRO A 189 3.09 21.94 -10.07
N ASN A 190 4.38 21.71 -10.31
CA ASN A 190 4.92 20.49 -10.91
C ASN A 190 5.12 19.32 -9.91
N VAL A 191 4.82 19.51 -8.63
CA VAL A 191 4.97 18.47 -7.59
C VAL A 191 3.62 17.80 -7.30
N ALA A 192 3.60 16.47 -7.26
CA ALA A 192 2.48 15.67 -6.76
C ALA A 192 2.75 15.20 -5.32
N MET A 193 1.81 15.46 -4.41
CA MET A 193 1.89 15.07 -3.00
C MET A 193 1.42 13.62 -2.79
N VAL A 194 2.31 12.77 -2.26
CA VAL A 194 2.07 11.33 -2.06
C VAL A 194 1.94 11.00 -0.57
N TRP A 195 0.72 10.71 -0.11
CA TRP A 195 0.45 10.31 1.28
C TRP A 195 0.66 8.82 1.46
N THR A 196 1.80 8.44 2.03
CA THR A 196 2.23 7.03 2.10
C THR A 196 2.17 6.46 3.51
N VAL A 197 1.44 5.36 3.66
CA VAL A 197 1.39 4.54 4.88
C VAL A 197 2.30 3.31 4.77
N PHE A 198 2.68 2.71 5.89
CA PHE A 198 3.10 1.29 5.90
C PHE A 198 1.85 0.41 5.86
N SER A 199 1.89 -0.77 5.26
CA SER A 199 0.72 -1.67 5.14
C SER A 199 0.07 -2.05 6.49
N PHE A 200 0.76 -1.84 7.61
CA PHE A 200 0.30 -2.14 8.97
C PHE A 200 0.74 -1.05 9.99
N PRO A 201 0.02 -0.82 11.11
CA PRO A 201 -1.36 -1.18 11.38
C PRO A 201 -2.36 -0.40 10.54
N GLU A 202 -3.45 -1.06 10.14
CA GLU A 202 -4.54 -0.45 9.36
C GLU A 202 -5.38 0.52 10.20
N SER A 203 -5.58 0.22 11.49
CA SER A 203 -6.54 0.90 12.36
C SER A 203 -6.21 2.38 12.62
N THR A 204 -4.94 2.77 12.48
CA THR A 204 -4.48 4.14 12.73
C THR A 204 -4.48 4.99 11.46
N MET A 205 -4.41 4.38 10.27
CA MET A 205 -4.22 5.08 8.98
C MET A 205 -5.22 6.21 8.77
N ALA A 206 -6.51 5.93 8.97
CA ALA A 206 -7.58 6.89 8.69
C ALA A 206 -7.44 8.19 9.50
N SER A 207 -6.89 8.13 10.72
CA SER A 207 -6.71 9.31 11.57
C SER A 207 -5.66 10.29 11.02
N PHE A 208 -4.72 9.79 10.22
CA PHE A 208 -3.66 10.59 9.60
C PHE A 208 -4.02 11.12 8.22
N TYR A 209 -5.17 10.71 7.65
CA TYR A 209 -5.55 11.10 6.31
C TYR A 209 -5.97 12.59 6.28
N PRO A 210 -5.28 13.46 5.52
CA PRO A 210 -5.50 14.90 5.57
C PRO A 210 -6.74 15.34 4.75
N GLY A 211 -7.35 14.41 4.01
CA GLY A 211 -8.49 14.62 3.12
C GLY A 211 -8.10 14.73 1.66
N ASP A 212 -9.01 14.35 0.76
CA ASP A 212 -8.77 14.24 -0.69
C ASP A 212 -8.26 15.54 -1.34
N GLY A 213 -8.61 16.71 -0.81
CA GLY A 213 -8.16 18.00 -1.33
C GLY A 213 -6.68 18.32 -1.08
N TYR A 214 -5.97 17.49 -0.32
CA TYR A 214 -4.56 17.71 0.05
C TYR A 214 -3.63 16.57 -0.41
N VAL A 215 -4.14 15.61 -1.17
CA VAL A 215 -3.42 14.40 -1.58
C VAL A 215 -3.60 14.20 -3.07
N ASP A 216 -2.51 14.07 -3.82
CA ASP A 216 -2.56 13.68 -5.23
C ASP A 216 -2.57 12.15 -5.35
N TRP A 217 -1.74 11.47 -4.56
CA TRP A 217 -1.57 10.01 -4.59
C TRP A 217 -1.61 9.41 -3.19
N VAL A 218 -2.19 8.22 -3.05
CA VAL A 218 -2.08 7.43 -1.82
C VAL A 218 -1.02 6.35 -2.02
N GLY A 219 0.00 6.39 -1.18
CA GLY A 219 1.09 5.45 -1.19
C GLY A 219 0.94 4.34 -0.15
N VAL A 220 1.57 3.19 -0.43
CA VAL A 220 1.77 2.11 0.55
C VAL A 220 3.17 1.54 0.43
N ASN A 221 3.83 1.34 1.57
CA ASN A 221 5.06 0.57 1.69
C ASN A 221 4.71 -0.88 2.07
N ILE A 222 5.29 -1.86 1.36
CA ILE A 222 5.01 -3.29 1.53
C ILE A 222 6.34 -4.04 1.52
N TYR A 223 6.56 -4.93 2.48
CA TYR A 223 7.72 -5.82 2.47
C TYR A 223 7.29 -7.24 2.76
N ASN A 224 7.88 -8.19 2.05
CA ASN A 224 7.78 -9.61 2.40
C ASN A 224 9.12 -10.07 2.96
N VAL A 225 9.11 -10.52 4.21
CA VAL A 225 10.31 -11.04 4.89
C VAL A 225 10.16 -12.53 5.15
N VAL A 226 11.28 -13.26 5.13
CA VAL A 226 11.28 -14.69 5.48
C VAL A 226 10.99 -14.85 6.97
N TYR A 227 11.58 -14.00 7.81
CA TYR A 227 11.41 -13.99 9.26
C TYR A 227 11.11 -12.58 9.75
N HIS A 228 10.10 -12.45 10.60
CA HIS A 228 9.80 -11.21 11.29
C HIS A 228 10.72 -11.07 12.51
N ASN A 229 11.18 -9.83 12.75
CA ASN A 229 11.91 -9.44 13.96
C ASN A 229 13.12 -10.34 14.31
N ASP A 230 13.86 -10.81 13.30
CA ASP A 230 15.01 -11.72 13.46
C ASP A 230 14.67 -13.01 14.24
N ASN A 231 13.43 -13.48 14.13
CA ASN A 231 12.93 -14.64 14.87
C ASN A 231 12.66 -15.81 13.93
N ARG A 232 13.48 -16.87 14.02
CA ARG A 232 13.34 -18.09 13.21
C ARG A 232 12.00 -18.82 13.33
N TYR A 233 11.23 -18.53 14.37
CA TYR A 233 9.91 -19.13 14.62
C TYR A 233 8.75 -18.28 14.09
N ASP A 234 9.01 -17.04 13.68
CA ASP A 234 7.99 -16.10 13.18
C ASP A 234 8.19 -15.90 11.67
N ARG A 235 7.77 -16.90 10.90
CA ARG A 235 7.99 -16.97 9.46
C ARG A 235 6.92 -16.22 8.66
N GLY A 236 7.35 -15.46 7.64
CA GLY A 236 6.49 -14.67 6.75
C GLY A 236 6.03 -15.36 5.46
N ASP A 237 6.29 -16.66 5.27
CA ASP A 237 5.95 -17.40 4.03
C ASP A 237 4.50 -17.26 3.60
N ASN A 238 3.58 -17.22 4.57
CA ASN A 238 2.14 -17.19 4.32
C ASN A 238 1.60 -15.79 3.94
N GLU A 239 2.43 -14.76 3.99
CA GLU A 239 2.01 -13.38 3.73
C GLU A 239 1.93 -13.11 2.22
N ASP A 240 0.72 -12.94 1.69
CA ASP A 240 0.51 -12.62 0.28
C ASP A 240 0.68 -11.11 0.07
N PRO A 241 1.63 -10.63 -0.76
CA PRO A 241 1.81 -9.20 -1.02
C PRO A 241 0.54 -8.51 -1.51
N LEU A 242 -0.33 -9.23 -2.23
CA LEU A 242 -1.60 -8.65 -2.69
C LEU A 242 -2.56 -8.36 -1.52
N LYS A 243 -2.56 -9.20 -0.48
CA LYS A 243 -3.41 -8.99 0.69
C LYS A 243 -2.93 -7.82 1.56
N LEU A 244 -1.62 -7.58 1.59
CA LEU A 244 -1.03 -6.41 2.26
C LEU A 244 -1.43 -5.08 1.60
N LEU A 245 -1.84 -5.12 0.32
CA LEU A 245 -2.33 -3.97 -0.44
C LEU A 245 -3.85 -3.74 -0.26
N ASP A 246 -4.63 -4.79 0.03
CA ASP A 246 -6.10 -4.78 -0.05
C ASP A 246 -6.73 -3.63 0.74
N TYR A 247 -6.31 -3.37 1.99
CA TYR A 247 -6.95 -2.34 2.80
C TYR A 247 -6.75 -0.93 2.21
N VAL A 248 -5.50 -0.55 1.93
CA VAL A 248 -5.20 0.77 1.35
C VAL A 248 -5.89 0.92 0.00
N TYR A 249 -5.83 -0.13 -0.83
CA TYR A 249 -6.45 -0.10 -2.15
C TYR A 249 -7.97 0.04 -2.06
N ASN A 250 -8.66 -0.79 -1.29
CA ASN A 250 -10.12 -0.74 -1.20
C ASN A 250 -10.60 0.61 -0.65
N THR A 251 -9.88 1.17 0.34
CA THR A 251 -10.26 2.41 1.04
C THR A 251 -10.05 3.65 0.17
N TYR A 252 -8.93 3.74 -0.55
CA TYR A 252 -8.50 5.00 -1.18
C TYR A 252 -8.52 4.98 -2.72
N SER A 253 -8.51 3.81 -3.37
CA SER A 253 -8.39 3.72 -4.83
C SER A 253 -9.56 4.32 -5.60
N GLY A 254 -10.71 4.47 -4.91
CA GLY A 254 -11.93 5.08 -5.43
C GLY A 254 -11.81 6.58 -5.71
N SER A 255 -10.86 7.28 -5.09
CA SER A 255 -10.64 8.72 -5.29
C SER A 255 -9.21 9.08 -5.64
N LYS A 256 -8.23 8.25 -5.28
CA LYS A 256 -6.80 8.50 -5.53
C LYS A 256 -6.15 7.34 -6.27
N PRO A 257 -5.20 7.59 -7.20
CA PRO A 257 -4.33 6.53 -7.68
C PRO A 257 -3.44 6.01 -6.55
N ILE A 258 -3.15 4.71 -6.60
CA ILE A 258 -2.31 4.03 -5.61
C ILE A 258 -0.88 3.93 -6.11
N GLN A 259 0.07 4.29 -5.24
CA GLN A 259 1.50 4.13 -5.45
C GLN A 259 2.05 3.11 -4.44
N ILE A 260 2.54 1.97 -4.90
CA ILE A 260 3.36 1.12 -4.03
C ILE A 260 4.72 1.80 -3.94
N SER A 261 4.91 2.58 -2.87
CA SER A 261 6.01 3.54 -2.75
C SER A 261 7.32 2.88 -2.40
N GLU A 262 7.25 1.71 -1.76
CA GLU A 262 8.35 0.78 -1.53
C GLU A 262 7.82 -0.64 -1.59
N TYR A 263 8.56 -1.51 -2.28
CA TYR A 263 8.37 -2.94 -2.24
C TYR A 263 9.70 -3.70 -2.24
N GLY A 264 9.91 -4.54 -1.25
CA GLY A 264 11.07 -5.43 -1.16
C GLY A 264 10.68 -6.84 -0.74
N ALA A 265 11.42 -7.84 -1.21
CA ALA A 265 11.24 -9.24 -0.82
C ALA A 265 12.59 -9.85 -0.46
N THR A 266 12.72 -10.38 0.76
CA THR A 266 13.99 -10.91 1.27
C THR A 266 14.51 -12.03 0.38
N HIS A 267 15.73 -11.91 -0.13
CA HIS A 267 16.42 -12.98 -0.84
C HIS A 267 17.62 -13.54 -0.06
N TYR A 268 18.11 -12.82 0.95
CA TYR A 268 19.07 -13.30 1.95
C TYR A 268 18.73 -12.72 3.33
N THR A 269 18.98 -13.47 4.39
CA THR A 269 18.78 -12.98 5.77
C THR A 269 19.84 -13.52 6.73
N ILE A 270 20.26 -12.70 7.69
CA ILE A 270 21.20 -13.14 8.74
C ILE A 270 20.54 -14.07 9.76
N THR A 271 19.20 -14.10 9.84
CA THR A 271 18.44 -14.87 10.84
C THR A 271 18.76 -16.37 10.77
N ASP A 272 18.88 -16.90 9.55
CA ASP A 272 19.34 -18.26 9.28
C ASP A 272 20.59 -18.31 8.39
N LYS A 273 21.16 -17.13 8.08
CA LYS A 273 22.36 -16.94 7.26
C LYS A 273 22.26 -17.58 5.87
N SER A 274 21.06 -17.66 5.31
CA SER A 274 20.78 -18.39 4.09
C SER A 274 20.09 -17.53 3.03
N TYR A 275 20.26 -17.96 1.77
CA TYR A 275 19.56 -17.40 0.63
C TYR A 275 18.17 -18.03 0.47
N HIS A 276 17.17 -17.20 0.21
CA HIS A 276 15.76 -17.55 -0.03
C HIS A 276 15.30 -16.97 -1.38
N VAL A 277 16.08 -17.23 -2.44
CA VAL A 277 15.81 -16.67 -3.79
C VAL A 277 14.42 -17.03 -4.29
N ASP A 278 13.99 -18.28 -4.10
CA ASP A 278 12.65 -18.73 -4.51
C ASP A 278 11.54 -17.96 -3.79
N PHE A 279 11.73 -17.63 -2.51
CA PHE A 279 10.78 -16.79 -1.77
C PHE A 279 10.67 -15.42 -2.44
N ALA A 280 11.80 -14.74 -2.67
CA ALA A 280 11.81 -13.41 -3.30
C ALA A 280 11.18 -13.43 -4.70
N GLN A 281 11.58 -14.38 -5.55
CA GLN A 281 11.03 -14.55 -6.89
C GLN A 281 9.51 -14.78 -6.86
N ASN A 282 9.03 -15.65 -5.98
CA ASN A 282 7.61 -15.95 -5.86
C ASN A 282 6.81 -14.74 -5.39
N LYS A 283 7.31 -13.97 -4.41
CA LYS A 283 6.61 -12.77 -3.90
C LYS A 283 6.58 -11.65 -4.95
N ILE A 284 7.71 -11.37 -5.61
CA ILE A 284 7.80 -10.39 -6.70
C ILE A 284 6.83 -10.76 -7.83
N LYS A 285 6.91 -12.00 -8.32
CA LYS A 285 6.03 -12.49 -9.38
C LYS A 285 4.56 -12.41 -8.95
N ARG A 286 4.25 -12.81 -7.71
CA ARG A 286 2.88 -12.78 -7.16
C ARG A 286 2.32 -11.36 -7.17
N LEU A 287 3.08 -10.36 -6.76
CA LEU A 287 2.64 -8.97 -6.78
C LEU A 287 2.50 -8.46 -8.22
N TYR A 288 3.61 -8.41 -8.94
CA TYR A 288 3.69 -7.72 -10.23
C TYR A 288 2.79 -8.36 -11.30
N ASP A 289 2.82 -9.68 -11.48
CA ASP A 289 2.01 -10.32 -12.54
C ASP A 289 0.50 -10.10 -12.35
N ASN A 290 0.06 -9.81 -11.13
CA ASN A 290 -1.35 -9.68 -10.78
C ASN A 290 -1.84 -8.24 -10.64
N LEU A 291 -0.96 -7.24 -10.48
CA LEU A 291 -1.35 -5.82 -10.43
C LEU A 291 -2.18 -5.39 -11.65
N PRO A 292 -1.81 -5.72 -12.91
CA PRO A 292 -2.52 -5.24 -14.09
C PRO A 292 -4.01 -5.62 -14.13
N SER A 293 -4.35 -6.82 -13.67
CA SER A 293 -5.71 -7.35 -13.72
C SER A 293 -6.47 -7.05 -12.43
N LEU A 294 -5.84 -7.25 -11.26
CA LEU A 294 -6.53 -7.24 -9.98
C LEU A 294 -6.58 -5.84 -9.33
N TYR A 295 -5.62 -4.98 -9.64
CA TYR A 295 -5.46 -3.67 -9.00
C TYR A 295 -5.25 -2.55 -10.04
N PRO A 296 -6.19 -2.32 -10.99
CA PRO A 296 -6.04 -1.34 -12.08
C PRO A 296 -5.82 0.11 -11.63
N ARG A 297 -6.10 0.43 -10.35
CA ARG A 297 -5.86 1.75 -9.73
C ARG A 297 -4.47 1.88 -9.10
N VAL A 298 -3.67 0.81 -9.05
CA VAL A 298 -2.23 0.94 -8.82
C VAL A 298 -1.64 1.52 -10.09
N LYS A 299 -1.12 2.74 -9.97
CA LYS A 299 -0.58 3.51 -11.09
C LYS A 299 0.92 3.78 -10.96
N SER A 300 1.55 3.29 -9.89
CA SER A 300 3.00 3.28 -9.75
C SER A 300 3.45 2.21 -8.75
N ILE A 301 4.62 1.60 -8.98
CA ILE A 301 5.29 0.68 -8.06
C ILE A 301 6.80 0.94 -8.05
N TYR A 302 7.40 0.97 -6.87
CA TYR A 302 8.84 1.15 -6.67
C TYR A 302 9.44 -0.08 -6.01
N TYR A 303 10.41 -0.72 -6.66
CA TYR A 303 11.20 -1.76 -6.01
C TYR A 303 12.27 -1.14 -5.09
N PHE A 304 12.43 -1.69 -3.89
CA PHE A 304 13.41 -1.24 -2.89
C PHE A 304 14.67 -2.12 -2.97
N ASP A 305 15.57 -1.77 -3.89
CA ASP A 305 16.79 -2.51 -4.20
C ASP A 305 17.90 -2.12 -3.20
N VAL A 306 17.92 -2.81 -2.06
CA VAL A 306 18.81 -2.47 -0.94
C VAL A 306 19.34 -3.71 -0.24
N ASN A 307 20.66 -3.75 -0.09
CA ASN A 307 21.30 -4.66 0.85
C ASN A 307 21.30 -4.07 2.26
N ASN A 308 20.24 -4.33 3.01
CA ASN A 308 20.12 -3.81 4.38
C ASN A 308 21.10 -4.48 5.34
N VAL A 309 21.67 -5.66 5.03
CA VAL A 309 22.73 -6.28 5.85
C VAL A 309 23.98 -5.39 5.89
N LEU A 310 24.25 -4.65 4.82
CA LEU A 310 25.35 -3.69 4.76
C LEU A 310 24.92 -2.29 5.20
N ASN A 311 23.79 -1.82 4.66
CA ASN A 311 23.45 -0.39 4.65
C ASN A 311 22.48 0.07 5.74
N ALA A 312 21.84 -0.86 6.45
CA ALA A 312 20.92 -0.50 7.52
C ALA A 312 21.64 -0.15 8.84
N PRO A 313 20.97 0.56 9.77
CA PRO A 313 21.43 0.65 11.15
C PRO A 313 21.57 -0.74 11.76
N GLU A 314 22.48 -0.91 12.72
CA GLU A 314 22.84 -2.21 13.29
C GLU A 314 21.62 -3.06 13.72
N THR A 315 20.61 -2.43 14.32
CA THR A 315 19.37 -3.10 14.76
C THR A 315 18.44 -3.56 13.64
N ARG A 316 18.78 -3.26 12.38
CA ARG A 316 17.96 -3.53 11.18
C ARG A 316 18.74 -4.21 10.05
N LYS A 317 19.98 -4.63 10.29
CA LYS A 317 20.81 -5.38 9.33
C LYS A 317 20.37 -6.84 9.18
N ILE A 318 19.09 -7.05 8.90
CA ILE A 318 18.49 -8.39 8.94
C ILE A 318 18.39 -8.99 7.55
N ASN A 319 17.81 -8.25 6.61
CA ASN A 319 17.39 -8.75 5.32
C ASN A 319 18.22 -8.12 4.20
N ASP A 320 18.34 -8.85 3.11
CA ASP A 320 18.81 -8.35 1.83
C ASP A 320 17.64 -8.34 0.82
N TYR A 321 17.42 -7.18 0.21
CA TYR A 321 16.39 -6.96 -0.79
C TYR A 321 16.98 -6.64 -2.17
N SER A 322 18.30 -6.59 -2.35
CA SER A 322 18.86 -6.29 -3.68
C SER A 322 18.50 -7.38 -4.69
N ILE A 323 18.31 -6.99 -5.95
CA ILE A 323 18.03 -7.89 -7.06
C ILE A 323 19.21 -8.01 -8.01
N THR A 324 20.16 -7.08 -7.96
CA THR A 324 21.26 -6.94 -8.92
C THR A 324 22.43 -7.89 -8.66
N ASP A 325 22.66 -8.26 -7.40
CA ASP A 325 23.74 -9.13 -6.94
C ASP A 325 23.44 -10.63 -7.08
N ASN A 326 22.17 -10.97 -7.36
CA ASN A 326 21.74 -12.34 -7.61
C ASN A 326 21.19 -12.53 -9.05
N ALA A 327 21.94 -13.26 -9.89
CA ALA A 327 21.60 -13.44 -11.30
C ALA A 327 20.23 -14.10 -11.54
N GLN A 328 19.82 -15.03 -10.68
CA GLN A 328 18.51 -15.70 -10.80
C GLN A 328 17.37 -14.74 -10.45
N LEU A 329 17.52 -13.96 -9.39
CA LEU A 329 16.54 -12.95 -8.99
C LEU A 329 16.43 -11.81 -10.01
N LEU A 330 17.56 -11.31 -10.51
CA LEU A 330 17.60 -10.32 -11.59
C LEU A 330 16.84 -10.80 -12.84
N ALA A 331 17.06 -12.05 -13.25
CA ALA A 331 16.38 -12.64 -14.39
C ALA A 331 14.86 -12.74 -14.19
N ALA A 332 14.41 -13.09 -12.97
CA ALA A 332 12.99 -13.10 -12.62
C ALA A 332 12.37 -11.70 -12.66
N TYR A 333 13.03 -10.71 -12.05
CA TYR A 333 12.57 -9.32 -12.07
C TYR A 333 12.48 -8.78 -13.50
N ARG A 334 13.53 -8.98 -14.32
CA ARG A 334 13.54 -8.66 -15.77
C ARG A 334 12.32 -9.22 -16.49
N LYS A 335 12.01 -10.50 -16.28
CA LYS A 335 10.88 -11.17 -16.93
C LYS A 335 9.55 -10.55 -16.54
N THR A 336 9.38 -10.24 -15.26
CA THR A 336 8.16 -9.67 -14.70
C THR A 336 7.92 -8.24 -15.18
N ILE A 337 8.94 -7.37 -15.15
CA ILE A 337 8.77 -5.95 -15.54
C ILE A 337 8.64 -5.74 -17.06
N LYS A 338 8.97 -6.74 -17.89
CA LYS A 338 8.81 -6.66 -19.36
C LYS A 338 7.36 -6.42 -19.80
N ASN A 339 6.37 -6.73 -18.96
CA ASN A 339 4.96 -6.46 -19.24
C ASN A 339 4.75 -4.97 -19.63
N PRO A 340 4.08 -4.67 -20.77
CA PRO A 340 3.85 -3.30 -21.22
C PRO A 340 2.95 -2.48 -20.29
N HIS A 341 2.27 -3.12 -19.33
CA HIS A 341 1.60 -2.42 -18.23
C HIS A 341 2.56 -1.53 -17.43
N TYR A 342 3.84 -1.92 -17.31
CA TYR A 342 4.85 -1.15 -16.61
C TYR A 342 5.46 -0.08 -17.51
N LEU A 343 5.06 1.16 -17.25
CA LEU A 343 5.43 2.35 -18.00
C LEU A 343 6.81 2.84 -17.58
N THR A 344 7.60 3.29 -18.56
CA THR A 344 8.99 3.71 -18.38
C THR A 344 9.19 5.22 -18.47
N GLY A 345 8.10 5.99 -18.57
CA GLY A 345 8.13 7.44 -18.71
C GLY A 345 6.77 8.04 -18.36
N ILE A 346 6.78 9.30 -17.91
CA ILE A 346 5.56 10.05 -17.59
C ILE A 346 4.64 10.09 -18.82
N GLN A 347 3.35 9.85 -18.58
CA GLN A 347 2.31 9.99 -19.58
C GLN A 347 1.60 11.32 -19.40
N GLU A 348 1.06 11.87 -20.49
CA GLU A 348 0.15 13.00 -20.41
C GLU A 348 -1.05 12.64 -19.52
N THR A 349 -1.30 13.48 -18.52
CA THR A 349 -2.45 13.30 -17.63
C THR A 349 -3.68 13.87 -18.30
N ALA A 350 -4.72 13.04 -18.45
CA ALA A 350 -6.00 13.53 -18.93
C ALA A 350 -6.56 14.58 -17.95
N THR A 351 -6.82 15.79 -18.44
CA THR A 351 -7.37 16.89 -17.63
C THR A 351 -8.89 16.80 -17.48
N LYS A 352 -9.55 16.06 -18.36
CA LYS A 352 -11.00 15.85 -18.37
C LYS A 352 -11.39 14.59 -17.58
N PRO A 353 -12.58 14.59 -16.94
CA PRO A 353 -13.15 13.38 -16.37
C PRO A 353 -13.20 12.25 -17.39
N ARG A 354 -12.93 11.02 -16.94
CA ARG A 354 -12.93 9.83 -17.79
C ARG A 354 -13.62 8.65 -17.13
N LYS A 355 -13.91 7.65 -17.96
CA LYS A 355 -14.29 6.32 -17.50
C LYS A 355 -13.10 5.64 -16.84
N GLU A 356 -13.30 5.12 -15.64
CA GLU A 356 -12.26 4.45 -14.87
C GLU A 356 -12.80 3.19 -14.20
N THR A 357 -11.95 2.17 -14.14
CA THR A 357 -12.28 0.87 -13.53
C THR A 357 -11.63 0.77 -12.16
N PHE A 358 -12.44 0.43 -11.18
CA PHE A 358 -12.05 0.16 -9.80
C PHE A 358 -12.26 -1.33 -9.54
N SER A 359 -11.55 -1.85 -8.55
CA SER A 359 -11.75 -3.21 -8.07
C SER A 359 -11.83 -3.23 -6.56
N ALA A 360 -12.35 -4.32 -6.00
CA ALA A 360 -12.33 -4.59 -4.59
C ALA A 360 -11.98 -6.05 -4.36
N ARG A 361 -11.09 -6.31 -3.39
CA ARG A 361 -10.59 -7.65 -3.03
C ARG A 361 -10.46 -7.82 -1.53
N GLY A 362 -10.47 -9.06 -1.03
CA GLY A 362 -10.31 -9.34 0.41
C GLY A 362 -11.48 -8.91 1.32
N ILE A 363 -12.55 -8.33 0.74
CA ILE A 363 -13.74 -7.85 1.47
C ILE A 363 -15.02 -8.60 1.05
N HIS A 364 -14.87 -9.80 0.49
CA HIS A 364 -15.97 -10.63 0.00
C HIS A 364 -16.00 -11.98 0.71
N PHE A 365 -17.19 -12.55 0.89
CA PHE A 365 -17.36 -13.89 1.44
C PHE A 365 -18.65 -14.55 0.93
N GLU A 366 -18.66 -15.87 0.85
CA GLU A 366 -19.83 -16.64 0.42
C GLU A 366 -20.64 -17.10 1.64
N SER A 367 -21.97 -17.06 1.52
CA SER A 367 -22.90 -17.56 2.54
C SER A 367 -24.23 -17.93 1.88
N GLY A 368 -24.71 -19.15 2.06
CA GLY A 368 -26.00 -19.60 1.50
C GLY A 368 -26.12 -19.39 -0.02
N ASN A 369 -25.12 -19.82 -0.78
CA ASN A 369 -25.02 -19.68 -2.25
C ASN A 369 -25.07 -18.22 -2.77
N GLN A 370 -24.81 -17.24 -1.91
CA GLN A 370 -24.73 -15.84 -2.27
C GLN A 370 -23.36 -15.27 -1.92
N LEU A 371 -22.87 -14.37 -2.78
CA LEU A 371 -21.69 -13.57 -2.48
C LEU A 371 -22.10 -12.31 -1.72
N TYR A 372 -21.45 -12.08 -0.59
CA TYR A 372 -21.56 -10.87 0.21
C TYR A 372 -20.30 -10.04 0.04
N THR A 373 -20.46 -8.73 0.06
CA THR A 373 -19.35 -7.77 0.13
C THR A 373 -19.57 -6.81 1.29
N ASP A 374 -18.48 -6.30 1.86
CA ASP A 374 -18.54 -5.32 2.94
C ASP A 374 -19.36 -4.08 2.56
N VAL A 375 -20.10 -3.53 3.53
CA VAL A 375 -20.92 -2.32 3.34
C VAL A 375 -20.16 -1.16 2.70
N GLY A 376 -18.86 -1.02 3.00
CA GLY A 376 -18.02 0.05 2.46
C GLY A 376 -17.97 0.06 0.93
N PHE A 377 -18.01 -1.11 0.29
CA PHE A 377 -18.04 -1.21 -1.18
C PHE A 377 -19.24 -0.45 -1.78
N PHE A 378 -20.42 -0.57 -1.19
CA PHE A 378 -21.62 0.07 -1.74
C PHE A 378 -21.58 1.59 -1.58
N SER A 379 -21.05 2.10 -0.48
CA SER A 379 -20.90 3.54 -0.27
C SER A 379 -19.78 4.13 -1.11
N GLU A 380 -18.61 3.51 -1.10
CA GLU A 380 -17.40 4.06 -1.70
C GLU A 380 -17.37 3.84 -3.20
N GLN A 381 -17.78 2.65 -3.68
CA GLN A 381 -17.66 2.26 -5.09
C GLN A 381 -18.94 2.51 -5.89
N LEU A 382 -20.12 2.36 -5.27
CA LEU A 382 -21.41 2.55 -5.94
C LEU A 382 -22.14 3.83 -5.53
N GLY A 383 -21.57 4.65 -4.63
CA GLY A 383 -22.18 5.92 -4.21
C GLY A 383 -23.53 5.77 -3.49
N LEU A 384 -23.82 4.58 -2.94
CA LEU A 384 -25.05 4.32 -2.20
C LEU A 384 -24.91 4.74 -0.74
N LYS A 385 -25.94 5.37 -0.17
CA LYS A 385 -25.96 5.63 1.26
C LYS A 385 -26.35 4.34 2.00
N VAL A 386 -25.47 3.88 2.89
CA VAL A 386 -25.70 2.71 3.75
C VAL A 386 -25.83 3.17 5.21
N THR A 387 -26.89 2.77 5.90
CA THR A 387 -27.10 3.08 7.31
C THR A 387 -27.40 1.79 8.08
N ILE A 388 -26.51 1.43 9.00
CA ILE A 388 -26.59 0.18 9.77
C ILE A 388 -27.42 0.40 11.04
N LYS A 389 -28.39 -0.49 11.27
CA LYS A 389 -29.19 -0.55 12.51
C LYS A 389 -29.30 -2.01 12.96
N GLY A 390 -28.58 -2.34 14.03
CA GLY A 390 -28.56 -3.68 14.60
C GLY A 390 -28.06 -4.74 13.60
N ARG A 391 -28.96 -5.64 13.18
CA ARG A 391 -28.68 -6.74 12.21
C ARG A 391 -29.12 -6.42 10.78
N THR A 392 -29.45 -5.17 10.49
CA THR A 392 -29.92 -4.74 9.18
C THR A 392 -29.20 -3.49 8.71
N ALA A 393 -29.16 -3.26 7.40
CA ALA A 393 -28.75 -2.01 6.83
C ALA A 393 -29.82 -1.48 5.87
N THR A 394 -30.15 -0.20 6.00
CA THR A 394 -30.90 0.53 4.98
C THR A 394 -29.91 1.03 3.93
N VAL A 395 -30.10 0.60 2.69
CA VAL A 395 -29.34 1.09 1.53
C VAL A 395 -30.25 2.01 0.72
N SER A 396 -29.73 3.12 0.21
CA SER A 396 -30.48 4.07 -0.63
C SER A 396 -29.61 4.78 -1.65
N ASN A 397 -30.23 5.26 -2.73
CA ASN A 397 -29.62 6.13 -3.74
C ASN A 397 -30.24 7.55 -3.76
N GLY A 398 -30.97 7.90 -2.70
CA GLY A 398 -31.75 9.15 -2.60
C GLY A 398 -33.17 9.09 -3.16
N THR A 399 -33.45 8.23 -4.14
CA THR A 399 -34.80 8.09 -4.73
C THR A 399 -35.56 6.87 -4.25
N ARG A 400 -34.84 5.78 -3.95
CA ARG A 400 -35.40 4.56 -3.35
C ARG A 400 -34.51 4.04 -2.24
N ALA A 401 -35.11 3.30 -1.33
CA ALA A 401 -34.42 2.68 -0.20
C ALA A 401 -34.95 1.27 0.07
N LYS A 402 -34.07 0.36 0.50
CA LYS A 402 -34.44 -0.99 0.92
C LYS A 402 -33.61 -1.42 2.12
N VAL A 403 -34.25 -2.16 3.01
CA VAL A 403 -33.61 -2.78 4.16
C VAL A 403 -33.12 -4.17 3.75
N PHE A 404 -31.88 -4.47 4.10
CA PHE A 404 -31.24 -5.76 3.89
C PHE A 404 -30.72 -6.31 5.22
N ASN A 405 -30.73 -7.63 5.36
CA ASN A 405 -30.09 -8.29 6.50
C ASN A 405 -28.56 -8.20 6.35
N LEU A 406 -27.89 -7.85 7.44
CA LEU A 406 -26.43 -7.87 7.53
C LEU A 406 -25.93 -9.23 7.96
N VAL A 407 -24.91 -9.72 7.28
CA VAL A 407 -24.18 -10.92 7.67
C VAL A 407 -22.77 -10.50 8.09
N LYS A 408 -22.39 -10.79 9.34
CA LYS A 408 -21.03 -10.53 9.81
C LYS A 408 -20.13 -11.72 9.50
N ARG A 409 -18.93 -11.47 9.01
CA ARG A 409 -17.94 -12.52 8.76
C ARG A 409 -16.54 -12.09 9.17
N ARG A 410 -15.83 -12.98 9.88
CA ARG A 410 -14.41 -12.83 10.17
C ARG A 410 -13.60 -13.40 9.00
N VAL A 411 -12.70 -12.61 8.43
CA VAL A 411 -11.82 -13.03 7.33
C VAL A 411 -10.37 -12.64 7.65
N SER A 412 -9.40 -13.43 7.18
CA SER A 412 -7.97 -13.14 7.36
C SER A 412 -7.56 -11.88 6.57
N LYS A 413 -6.66 -11.08 7.14
CA LYS A 413 -6.02 -9.95 6.48
C LYS A 413 -4.79 -10.33 5.66
N GLY A 414 -4.30 -11.57 5.76
CA GLY A 414 -3.09 -12.02 5.07
C GLY A 414 -1.76 -11.55 5.68
N PHE A 415 -1.78 -10.97 6.88
CA PHE A 415 -0.60 -10.55 7.64
C PHE A 415 -0.68 -11.13 9.06
N ASN A 416 0.39 -11.79 9.53
CA ASN A 416 0.56 -12.30 10.90
C ASN A 416 -0.72 -12.85 11.59
N GLY A 417 -1.53 -13.65 10.87
CA GLY A 417 -2.78 -14.22 11.39
C GLY A 417 -3.89 -13.22 11.74
N GLU A 418 -3.74 -11.94 11.40
CA GLU A 418 -4.73 -10.91 11.69
C GLU A 418 -6.05 -11.15 10.98
N ILE A 419 -7.13 -10.70 11.64
CA ILE A 419 -8.51 -10.93 11.20
C ILE A 419 -9.24 -9.59 11.15
N ARG A 420 -10.03 -9.38 10.09
CA ARG A 420 -11.02 -8.29 10.00
C ARG A 420 -12.43 -8.86 10.07
N THR A 421 -13.36 -8.07 10.62
CA THR A 421 -14.78 -8.42 10.61
C THR A 421 -15.49 -7.59 9.55
N LEU A 422 -15.98 -8.27 8.51
CA LEU A 422 -16.78 -7.68 7.45
C LEU A 422 -18.24 -7.58 7.89
N GLN A 423 -18.90 -6.51 7.47
CA GLN A 423 -20.34 -6.33 7.58
C GLN A 423 -20.92 -6.47 6.17
N GLY A 424 -21.34 -7.68 5.82
CA GLY A 424 -21.69 -8.04 4.46
C GLY A 424 -23.14 -7.78 4.10
N LEU A 425 -23.35 -7.29 2.88
CA LEU A 425 -24.64 -7.28 2.19
C LEU A 425 -24.59 -8.14 0.92
N PRO A 426 -25.70 -8.77 0.50
CA PRO A 426 -25.73 -9.65 -0.66
C PRO A 426 -25.49 -8.85 -1.94
N LEU A 427 -24.32 -9.02 -2.58
CA LEU A 427 -23.85 -8.19 -3.68
C LEU A 427 -24.84 -8.13 -4.84
N ARG A 428 -25.30 -9.30 -5.31
CA ARG A 428 -26.25 -9.38 -6.42
C ARG A 428 -27.60 -8.74 -6.09
N ALA A 429 -28.17 -9.06 -4.93
CA ALA A 429 -29.50 -8.56 -4.55
C ALA A 429 -29.53 -7.03 -4.35
N VAL A 430 -28.47 -6.44 -3.79
CA VAL A 430 -28.35 -4.98 -3.69
C VAL A 430 -28.17 -4.37 -5.09
N SER A 431 -27.28 -4.94 -5.90
CA SER A 431 -27.01 -4.46 -7.27
C SER A 431 -28.27 -4.45 -8.13
N ASP A 432 -29.02 -5.56 -8.16
CA ASP A 432 -30.26 -5.69 -8.92
C ASP A 432 -31.32 -4.70 -8.46
N TYR A 433 -31.49 -4.53 -7.13
CA TYR A 433 -32.46 -3.58 -6.58
C TYR A 433 -32.15 -2.14 -6.98
N PHE A 434 -30.87 -1.75 -7.03
CA PHE A 434 -30.46 -0.41 -7.46
C PHE A 434 -30.24 -0.27 -8.97
N GLY A 435 -30.52 -1.31 -9.75
CA GLY A 435 -30.49 -1.25 -11.21
C GLY A 435 -29.09 -1.31 -11.79
N TYR A 436 -28.12 -1.86 -11.07
CA TYR A 436 -26.80 -2.13 -11.63
C TYR A 436 -26.82 -3.41 -12.47
N GLY A 437 -26.04 -3.45 -13.56
CA GLY A 437 -25.73 -4.65 -14.30
C GLY A 437 -24.77 -5.53 -13.50
N PHE A 438 -24.95 -6.85 -13.61
CA PHE A 438 -24.12 -7.85 -12.92
C PHE A 438 -23.67 -8.89 -13.94
N ALA A 439 -22.37 -8.92 -14.24
CA ALA A 439 -21.73 -9.96 -15.04
C ALA A 439 -20.69 -10.69 -14.19
N SER A 440 -20.51 -12.00 -14.38
CA SER A 440 -19.54 -12.79 -13.62
C SER A 440 -18.84 -13.82 -14.49
N ASP A 441 -17.55 -14.03 -14.23
CA ASP A 441 -16.74 -15.10 -14.78
C ASP A 441 -16.18 -15.95 -13.63
N ALA A 442 -16.69 -17.17 -13.50
CA ALA A 442 -16.29 -18.11 -12.45
C ALA A 442 -14.86 -18.65 -12.63
N LYS A 443 -14.33 -18.66 -13.86
CA LYS A 443 -12.98 -19.16 -14.16
C LYS A 443 -11.93 -18.18 -13.66
N THR A 444 -12.15 -16.88 -13.86
CA THR A 444 -11.24 -15.82 -13.40
C THR A 444 -11.62 -15.26 -12.04
N LYS A 445 -12.70 -15.76 -11.43
CA LYS A 445 -13.26 -15.24 -10.17
C LYS A 445 -13.47 -13.72 -10.23
N ALA A 446 -14.11 -13.26 -11.31
CA ALA A 446 -14.35 -11.85 -11.55
C ALA A 446 -15.85 -11.54 -11.62
N ILE A 447 -16.27 -10.40 -11.06
CA ILE A 447 -17.63 -9.87 -11.14
C ILE A 447 -17.54 -8.41 -11.57
N TRP A 448 -18.37 -7.99 -12.53
CA TRP A 448 -18.46 -6.61 -12.97
C TRP A 448 -19.82 -6.03 -12.61
N ILE A 449 -19.78 -4.94 -11.83
CA ILE A 449 -20.93 -4.11 -11.47
C ILE A 449 -20.88 -2.85 -12.33
N THR A 450 -21.90 -2.66 -13.16
CA THR A 450 -21.97 -1.53 -14.11
C THR A 450 -23.26 -0.77 -13.89
N LYS A 451 -23.24 0.56 -14.05
CA LYS A 451 -24.46 1.35 -14.06
C LYS A 451 -25.22 1.03 -15.37
N LYS A 452 -26.51 0.70 -15.28
CA LYS A 452 -27.36 0.49 -16.47
C LYS A 452 -27.75 1.81 -17.10
#